data_AF-A0A9X3J7S6-F1
#
_entry.id   AF-A0A9X3J7S6-F1
#
_cell.length_a   1.000
_cell.length_b   1.000
_cell.length_c   1.000
_cell.angle_alpha   90.00
_cell.angle_beta   90.00
_cell.angle_gamma   90.00
#
_symmetry.space_group_name_H-M   'P 1'
#
loop_
_entity.id
_entity.type
_entity.pdbx_description
1 polymer ?
#
loop_
_entity_poly.entity_id
_entity_poly.type
_entity_poly.pdbx_seq_one_letter_code
_entity_poly.pdbx_strand_id
1 'polypeptide(L)'
;MKKGKEAMLTDSMNGFKEKKINYNDYEVSFRRWLISMIDSEKISIQEARNRFQLSPTEYKKIIKRWQERYSDELHLSLQAMSSKARADNKKLEQRIKELEKQLDLAQMKNVALNTMIDIAENDYKLEIRKKSGPKQ
;
A
#
# COMPACT_ATOMS: atom_id res chain seq x y z
N MET A 1 60.22 4.51 30.51
CA MET A 1 59.23 5.26 31.31
C MET A 1 58.34 6.08 30.38
N LYS A 2 57.02 5.98 30.58
CA LYS A 2 55.92 6.87 30.16
C LYS A 2 55.72 7.13 28.66
N LYS A 3 54.81 6.36 28.05
CA LYS A 3 54.08 6.70 26.83
C LYS A 3 53.34 8.03 27.03
N GLY A 4 53.53 8.98 26.12
CA GLY A 4 52.76 10.23 26.08
C GLY A 4 51.28 9.93 25.89
N LYS A 5 50.42 10.53 26.72
CA LYS A 5 48.97 10.44 26.57
C LYS A 5 48.56 11.29 25.37
N GLU A 6 48.11 10.66 24.29
CA GLU A 6 47.37 11.34 23.24
C GLU A 6 46.05 11.83 23.83
N ALA A 7 45.91 13.15 23.99
CA ALA A 7 44.65 13.76 24.36
C ALA A 7 43.69 13.61 23.16
N MET A 8 42.74 12.69 23.28
CA MET A 8 41.68 12.52 22.29
C MET A 8 40.79 13.77 22.30
N LEU A 9 40.40 14.27 21.11
CA LEU A 9 39.51 15.43 20.91
C LEU A 9 38.16 15.33 21.66
N THR A 10 37.82 14.16 22.18
CA THR A 10 36.60 13.89 22.95
C THR A 10 36.67 14.37 24.41
N ASP A 11 37.86 14.67 24.94
CA ASP A 11 38.07 15.01 26.35
C ASP A 11 37.67 16.46 26.71
N SER A 12 37.15 17.22 25.73
CA SER A 12 36.78 18.64 25.89
C SER A 12 35.42 18.98 25.30
N MET A 13 34.40 18.15 25.55
CA MET A 13 32.99 18.43 25.17
C MET A 13 32.12 18.95 26.33
N ASN A 14 32.70 19.59 27.35
CA ASN A 14 31.96 20.12 28.52
C ASN A 14 31.17 21.42 28.26
N GLY A 15 31.06 21.90 27.01
CA GLY A 15 30.42 23.17 26.67
C GLY A 15 29.08 23.07 25.92
N PHE A 16 28.74 21.90 25.37
CA PHE A 16 27.50 21.71 24.62
C PHE A 16 26.36 21.42 25.59
N LYS A 17 25.69 22.48 26.06
CA LYS A 17 24.38 22.31 26.72
C LYS A 17 23.40 21.82 25.65
N GLU A 18 23.20 20.52 25.56
CA GLU A 18 22.09 19.95 24.78
C GLU A 18 20.78 20.49 25.36
N LYS A 19 20.17 21.47 24.69
CA LYS A 19 18.83 21.91 25.02
C LYS A 19 17.91 20.73 24.77
N LYS A 20 17.40 20.11 25.84
CA LYS A 20 16.37 19.08 25.74
C LYS A 20 15.08 19.74 25.24
N ILE A 21 14.83 19.63 23.94
CA ILE A 21 13.59 20.11 23.32
C ILE A 21 12.47 19.18 23.79
N ASN A 22 11.42 19.74 24.39
CA ASN A 22 10.23 18.97 24.70
C ASN A 22 9.37 18.84 23.44
N TYR A 23 9.43 17.68 22.81
CA TYR A 23 8.64 17.39 21.61
C TYR A 23 7.13 17.38 21.86
N ASN A 24 6.70 17.45 23.12
CA ASN A 24 5.30 17.63 23.45
C ASN A 24 4.79 19.08 23.33
N ASP A 25 5.67 20.03 23.01
CA ASP A 25 5.31 21.44 22.80
C ASP A 25 4.86 21.73 21.36
N TYR A 26 5.19 20.83 20.41
CA TYR A 26 4.74 20.97 19.03
C TYR A 26 3.22 20.89 18.94
N GLU A 27 2.59 21.78 18.17
CA GLU A 27 1.14 21.75 17.96
C GLU A 27 0.69 20.37 17.44
N VAL A 28 -0.45 19.88 17.93
CA VAL A 28 -1.00 18.58 17.51
C VAL A 28 -1.23 18.56 15.99
N SER A 29 -1.73 19.66 15.43
CA SER A 29 -1.94 19.85 13.99
C SER A 29 -0.65 19.68 13.19
N PHE A 30 0.45 20.27 13.68
CA PHE A 30 1.77 20.16 13.06
C PHE A 30 2.26 18.70 13.07
N ARG A 31 2.09 17.98 14.19
CA ARG A 31 2.49 16.57 14.27
C ARG A 31 1.70 15.71 13.28
N ARG A 32 0.37 15.90 13.22
CA ARG A 32 -0.51 15.20 12.27
C ARG A 32 -0.10 15.48 10.83
N TRP A 33 0.13 16.75 10.49
CA TRP A 33 0.58 17.16 9.16
C TRP A 33 1.93 16.54 8.78
N LEU A 34 2.90 16.55 9.70
CA LEU A 34 4.23 15.98 9.46
C LEU A 34 4.16 14.47 9.19
N ILE A 35 3.35 13.75 9.97
CA ILE A 35 3.11 12.31 9.76
C ILE A 35 2.46 12.06 8.40
N SER A 36 1.41 12.80 8.04
CA SER A 36 0.77 12.68 6.72
C SER A 36 1.75 12.91 5.56
N MET A 37 2.68 13.88 5.68
CA MET A 37 3.70 14.13 4.65
C MET A 37 4.73 13.01 4.54
N ILE A 38 5.11 12.40 5.67
CA ILE A 38 6.03 11.25 5.72
C ILE A 38 5.37 10.01 5.12
N ASP A 39 4.13 9.72 5.53
CA ASP A 39 3.38 8.55 5.06
C ASP A 39 3.03 8.66 3.56
N SER A 40 2.86 9.89 3.06
CA SER A 40 2.67 10.17 1.62
C SER A 40 3.97 10.14 0.81
N GLU A 41 5.11 9.76 1.40
CA GLU A 41 6.46 9.78 0.79
C GLU A 41 6.90 11.13 0.19
N LYS A 42 6.22 12.24 0.53
CA LYS A 42 6.56 13.59 0.03
C LYS A 42 7.82 14.13 0.69
N ILE A 43 8.11 13.70 1.92
CA ILE A 43 9.28 14.10 2.69
C ILE A 43 9.88 12.86 3.35
N SER A 44 11.20 12.66 3.19
CA SER A 44 11.90 11.58 3.89
C SER A 44 12.05 11.88 5.39
N ILE A 45 12.13 10.84 6.22
CA ILE A 45 12.32 10.99 7.67
C ILE A 45 13.60 11.78 7.99
N GLN A 46 14.66 11.61 7.18
CA GLN A 46 15.92 12.35 7.32
C GLN A 46 15.75 13.82 6.94
N GLU A 47 14.97 14.09 5.90
CA GLU A 47 14.69 15.45 5.47
C GLU A 47 13.77 16.18 6.45
N ALA A 48 12.78 15.51 7.02
CA ALA A 48 11.97 16.02 8.12
C ALA A 48 12.84 16.37 9.33
N ARG A 49 13.81 15.52 9.69
CA ARG A 49 14.79 15.82 10.76
C ARG A 49 15.56 17.10 10.47
N ASN A 50 16.10 17.24 9.26
CA ASN A 50 16.92 18.39 8.90
C ASN A 50 16.10 19.68 8.84
N ARG A 51 14.89 19.62 8.26
CA ARG A 51 13.98 20.78 8.12
C ARG A 51 13.42 21.26 9.45
N PHE A 52 13.06 20.34 10.35
CA PHE A 52 12.41 20.66 11.63
C PHE A 52 13.34 20.53 12.84
N GLN A 53 14.64 20.36 12.61
CA GLN A 53 15.68 20.29 13.66
C GLN A 53 15.35 19.28 14.77
N LEU A 54 14.81 18.13 14.38
CA LEU A 54 14.52 17.05 15.32
C LEU A 54 15.82 16.46 15.88
N SER A 55 15.77 15.90 17.10
CA SER A 55 16.96 15.31 17.73
C SER A 55 17.66 14.32 16.79
N PRO A 56 18.98 14.47 16.57
CA PRO A 56 19.78 13.56 15.75
C PRO A 56 19.65 12.09 16.13
N THR A 57 19.45 11.83 17.42
CA THR A 57 19.48 10.50 18.02
C THR A 57 18.07 9.94 18.19
N GLU A 58 17.09 10.80 18.47
CA GLU A 58 15.74 10.37 18.89
C GLU A 58 14.64 10.62 17.85
N TYR A 59 14.92 11.34 16.76
CA TYR A 59 13.90 11.69 15.74
C TYR A 59 13.10 10.48 15.26
N LYS A 60 13.74 9.32 15.05
CA LYS A 60 13.05 8.08 14.64
C LYS A 60 12.05 7.59 15.68
N LYS A 61 12.40 7.62 16.96
CA LYS A 61 11.53 7.19 18.06
C LYS A 61 10.33 8.13 18.22
N ILE A 62 10.58 9.43 18.07
CA ILE A 62 9.55 10.48 18.15
C ILE A 62 8.55 10.32 17.02
N ILE A 63 9.05 10.20 15.78
CA ILE A 63 8.21 10.01 14.59
C ILE A 63 7.40 8.72 14.73
N LYS A 64 8.01 7.60 15.16
CA LYS A 64 7.28 6.34 15.42
C LYS A 64 6.15 6.52 16.42
N ARG A 65 6.40 7.20 17.55
CA ARG A 65 5.37 7.49 18.57
C ARG A 65 4.26 8.39 18.02
N TRP A 66 4.60 9.35 17.18
CA TRP A 66 3.62 10.22 16.52
C TRP A 66 2.83 9.47 15.46
N GLN A 67 3.45 8.57 14.70
CA GLN A 67 2.77 7.67 13.77
C GLN A 67 1.77 6.79 14.53
N GLU A 68 2.17 6.13 15.61
CA GLU A 68 1.27 5.31 16.43
C GLU A 68 0.08 6.09 17.02
N ARG A 69 0.23 7.40 17.25
CA ARG A 69 -0.81 8.25 17.86
C ARG A 69 -1.70 8.95 16.84
N TYR A 70 -1.17 9.28 15.66
CA TYR A 70 -1.81 10.17 14.69
C TYR A 70 -1.97 9.55 13.30
N SER A 71 -1.40 8.37 13.05
CA SER A 71 -1.79 7.53 11.92
C SER A 71 -3.22 7.10 12.21
N ASP A 72 -4.19 7.81 11.66
CA ASP A 72 -5.57 7.33 11.64
C ASP A 72 -5.55 5.90 11.06
N GLU A 73 -6.30 4.96 11.66
CA GLU A 73 -6.44 3.56 11.18
C GLU A 73 -6.76 3.46 9.67
N LEU A 74 -7.30 4.55 9.10
CA LEU A 74 -7.67 4.68 7.70
C LEU A 74 -6.51 5.08 6.75
N HIS A 75 -5.40 5.63 7.25
CA HIS A 75 -4.30 6.10 6.38
C HIS A 75 -3.30 4.98 5.99
N LEU A 76 -3.59 3.73 6.36
CA LEU A 76 -2.91 2.54 5.83
C LEU A 76 -3.26 2.26 4.35
N SER A 77 -4.28 2.91 3.78
CA SER A 77 -4.76 2.59 2.42
C SER A 77 -4.06 3.33 1.28
N LEU A 78 -3.09 4.20 1.56
CA LEU A 78 -2.35 4.97 0.55
C LEU A 78 -0.84 4.79 0.70
N GLN A 79 -0.37 3.62 1.15
CA GLN A 79 1.00 3.22 0.87
C GLN A 79 1.21 3.32 -0.64
N ALA A 80 2.15 4.18 -1.06
CA ALA A 80 2.59 4.22 -2.43
C ALA A 80 2.97 2.78 -2.83
N MET A 81 2.14 2.15 -3.65
CA MET A 81 2.33 0.75 -4.04
C MET A 81 3.78 0.56 -4.46
N SER A 82 4.51 -0.33 -3.76
CA SER A 82 5.88 -0.69 -4.13
C SER A 82 5.92 -1.05 -5.62
N SER A 83 7.03 -0.78 -6.30
CA SER A 83 7.20 -1.09 -7.73
C SER A 83 6.83 -2.55 -8.05
N LYS A 84 7.11 -3.46 -7.12
CA LYS A 84 6.71 -4.88 -7.19
C LYS A 84 5.18 -5.06 -7.14
N ALA A 85 4.50 -4.39 -6.22
CA ALA A 85 3.03 -4.42 -6.11
C ALA A 85 2.33 -3.81 -7.33
N ARG A 86 2.92 -2.79 -7.97
CA ARG A 86 2.43 -2.24 -9.24
C ARG A 86 2.60 -3.23 -10.39
N ALA A 87 3.74 -3.91 -10.45
CA ALA A 87 4.00 -4.94 -11.46
C ALA A 87 3.05 -6.14 -11.32
N ASP A 88 2.74 -6.53 -10.08
CA ASP A 88 1.79 -7.60 -9.79
C ASP A 88 0.36 -7.20 -10.16
N ASN A 89 -0.07 -5.96 -9.90
CA ASN A 89 -1.35 -5.44 -10.36
C ASN A 89 -1.48 -5.49 -11.89
N LYS A 90 -0.45 -5.08 -12.64
CA LYS A 90 -0.48 -5.14 -14.11
C LYS A 90 -0.64 -6.56 -14.64
N LYS A 91 -0.01 -7.55 -13.99
CA LYS A 91 -0.20 -8.97 -14.34
C LYS A 91 -1.61 -9.46 -14.01
N LEU A 92 -2.17 -9.02 -12.89
CA LEU A 92 -3.55 -9.34 -12.50
C LEU A 92 -4.56 -8.74 -13.47
N GLU A 93 -4.39 -7.48 -13.88
CA GLU A 93 -5.24 -6.83 -14.90
C GLU A 93 -5.21 -7.58 -16.24
N GLN A 94 -4.02 -8.01 -16.68
CA GLN A 94 -3.89 -8.83 -17.89
C GLN A 94 -4.63 -10.16 -17.75
N ARG A 95 -4.54 -10.79 -16.57
CA ARG A 95 -5.25 -12.05 -16.30
C ARG A 95 -6.76 -11.86 -16.29
N ILE A 96 -7.26 -10.79 -15.70
CA ILE A 96 -8.69 -10.45 -15.68
C ILE A 96 -9.19 -10.28 -17.12
N LYS A 97 -8.50 -9.49 -17.93
CA LYS A 97 -8.88 -9.27 -19.33
C LYS A 97 -8.92 -10.55 -20.16
N GLU A 98 -7.96 -11.45 -19.94
CA GLU A 98 -7.94 -12.76 -20.61
C GLU A 98 -9.13 -13.63 -20.17
N LEU A 99 -9.44 -13.65 -18.86
CA LEU A 99 -10.57 -14.40 -18.33
C LEU A 99 -11.92 -13.85 -18.81
N GLU A 100 -12.08 -12.53 -18.88
CA GLU A 100 -13.27 -11.88 -19.44
C GLU A 100 -13.51 -12.28 -20.89
N LYS A 101 -12.44 -12.31 -21.71
CA LYS A 101 -12.53 -12.75 -23.11
C LYS A 101 -12.92 -14.22 -23.24
N GLN A 102 -12.37 -15.09 -22.38
CA GLN A 102 -12.74 -16.51 -22.37
C GLN A 102 -14.20 -16.72 -21.96
N LEU A 103 -14.67 -15.93 -20.99
CA LEU A 103 -16.05 -15.96 -20.54
C LEU A 103 -17.02 -15.52 -21.63
N ASP A 104 -16.71 -14.42 -22.33
CA ASP A 104 -17.51 -13.92 -23.45
C ASP A 104 -17.61 -14.95 -24.59
N LEU A 105 -16.49 -15.57 -24.96
CA LEU A 105 -16.49 -16.65 -25.96
C LEU A 105 -17.33 -17.86 -25.52
N ALA A 106 -17.27 -18.24 -24.24
CA ALA A 106 -18.07 -19.34 -23.71
C ALA A 106 -19.57 -18.99 -23.70
N GLN A 107 -19.93 -17.75 -23.38
CA GLN A 107 -21.31 -17.27 -23.44
C GLN A 107 -21.83 -17.24 -24.87
N MET A 108 -21.05 -16.70 -25.81
CA MET A 108 -21.42 -16.69 -27.23
C MET A 108 -21.63 -18.10 -27.78
N LYS A 109 -20.74 -19.06 -27.44
CA LYS A 109 -20.91 -20.47 -27.82
C LYS A 109 -22.18 -21.07 -27.22
N ASN A 110 -22.49 -20.79 -25.95
CA ASN A 110 -23.72 -21.28 -25.33
C ASN A 110 -24.96 -20.72 -26.01
N VAL A 111 -24.98 -19.43 -26.34
CA VAL A 111 -26.10 -18.82 -27.07
C VAL A 111 -26.24 -19.47 -28.44
N ALA A 112 -25.15 -19.57 -29.21
CA ALA A 112 -25.16 -20.20 -30.52
C ALA A 112 -25.68 -21.64 -30.49
N LEU A 113 -25.21 -22.45 -29.53
CA LEU A 113 -25.67 -23.84 -29.34
C LEU A 113 -27.16 -23.90 -29.01
N ASN A 114 -27.65 -23.05 -28.09
CA ASN A 114 -29.07 -23.00 -27.78
C ASN A 114 -29.91 -22.59 -28.99
N THR A 115 -29.48 -21.57 -29.74
CA THR A 115 -30.19 -21.15 -30.96
C THR A 115 -30.21 -22.23 -32.05
N MET A 116 -29.12 -23.01 -32.20
CA MET A 116 -29.13 -24.14 -33.14
C MET A 116 -30.09 -25.24 -32.69
N ILE A 117 -30.18 -25.51 -31.38
CA ILE A 117 -31.16 -26.45 -30.82
C ILE A 117 -32.57 -25.95 -31.11
N ASP A 118 -32.85 -24.66 -30.91
CA ASP A 118 -34.17 -24.10 -31.16
C ASP A 118 -34.55 -24.19 -32.65
N ILE A 119 -33.62 -23.96 -33.59
CA ILE A 119 -33.85 -24.15 -35.03
C ILE A 119 -34.12 -25.63 -35.34
N ALA A 120 -33.34 -26.56 -34.78
CA ALA A 120 -33.52 -27.99 -35.01
C ALA A 120 -34.86 -28.53 -34.46
N GLU A 121 -35.30 -28.02 -33.31
CA GLU A 121 -36.59 -28.38 -32.70
C GLU A 121 -37.77 -27.78 -33.48
N ASN A 122 -37.69 -26.51 -33.89
CA ASN A 122 -38.80 -25.81 -34.54
C ASN A 122 -38.95 -26.18 -36.02
N ASP A 123 -37.86 -26.11 -36.79
CA ASP A 123 -37.91 -26.23 -38.25
C ASP A 123 -37.79 -27.70 -38.71
N TYR A 124 -37.00 -28.49 -37.98
CA TYR A 124 -36.72 -29.89 -38.32
C TYR A 124 -37.43 -30.91 -37.43
N LYS A 125 -38.18 -30.47 -36.40
CA LYS A 125 -38.93 -31.32 -35.45
C LYS A 125 -38.08 -32.42 -34.79
N LEU A 126 -36.78 -32.15 -34.60
CA LEU A 126 -35.89 -33.06 -33.89
C LEU A 126 -36.01 -32.82 -32.38
N GLU A 127 -36.40 -33.82 -31.59
CA GLU A 127 -36.46 -33.69 -30.13
C GLU A 127 -35.05 -33.85 -29.52
N ILE A 128 -34.37 -32.73 -29.25
CA ILE A 128 -32.99 -32.74 -28.72
C ILE A 128 -32.97 -32.49 -27.20
N ARG A 129 -33.76 -31.53 -26.69
CA ARG A 129 -33.81 -31.21 -25.27
C ARG A 129 -34.65 -32.24 -24.50
N LYS A 130 -34.15 -32.68 -23.34
CA LYS A 130 -34.88 -33.59 -22.45
C LYS A 130 -36.14 -32.89 -21.92
N LYS A 131 -37.31 -33.51 -22.12
CA LYS A 131 -38.57 -33.02 -21.53
C LYS A 131 -38.49 -33.11 -20.00
N SER A 132 -38.88 -32.04 -19.32
CA SER A 132 -38.95 -32.01 -17.85
C SER A 132 -39.79 -33.21 -17.37
N GLY A 133 -39.25 -33.98 -16.41
CA GLY A 133 -39.95 -35.13 -15.84
C GLY A 133 -41.24 -34.73 -15.12
N PRO A 134 -42.12 -35.69 -14.79
CA PRO A 134 -43.34 -35.39 -14.06
C PRO A 134 -43.01 -34.63 -12.76
N LYS A 135 -43.64 -33.46 -12.58
CA LYS A 135 -43.60 -32.69 -11.34
C LYS A 135 -44.00 -33.63 -10.19
N GLN A 136 -43.09 -33.85 -9.23
CA GLN A 136 -43.41 -34.51 -7.97
C GLN A 136 -44.14 -33.54 -7.05
#